data_AF-A0A0T5Z9C4-F1
#
_entry.id   AF-A0A0T5Z9C4-F1
#
_cell.length_a   1.000
_cell.length_b   1.000
_cell.length_c   1.000
_cell.angle_alpha   90.00
_cell.angle_beta   90.00
_cell.angle_gamma   90.00
#
_symmetry.space_group_name_H-M   'P 1'
#
loop_
_entity.id
_entity.type
_entity.pdbx_description
1 polymer ?
#
loop_
_entity_poly.entity_id
_entity_poly.type
_entity_poly.pdbx_seq_one_letter_code
_entity_poly.pdbx_strand_id
1 'polypeptide(L)'
;ERINPDNPVFLLLMGNSKMQAGDYAGASHYLSMLVDKNPQSIPGYLGLAGAEQRIGRLSSAKRVLEKLLEIQPDNVRGKVMLVSNEIKAGNIQEAEQLAKSLLQNERSRYWGYLLLGDLYLKSGQYEQAELNLSEGLEQFNTFAIAEKLAKTHLLRNNKQKAIDVLMSWKKQHPDDAKGELGLASIYQSSGDNVKAQAMYEEVLQTDGNNVIALNNLALLVESSDPQKALNFAERAYNAASGNEAIADTYGWLLFRSGELDKGREIIEEIGKATQNPAILYHYAEILYESGNIEQAIRALNRALDSAALFPERETALKLKQRLMRQ
;
A
#
# COMPACT_ATOMS: atom_id res chain seq x y z
N GLU A 1 -23.43 33.29 13.55
CA GLU A 1 -23.81 32.39 14.66
C GLU A 1 -22.56 31.71 15.21
N ARG A 2 -22.44 31.55 16.53
CA ARG A 2 -21.35 30.77 17.12
C ARG A 2 -21.60 29.31 16.78
N ILE A 3 -20.67 28.67 16.06
CA ILE A 3 -20.72 27.23 15.80
C ILE A 3 -20.70 26.53 17.17
N ASN A 4 -21.73 25.75 17.47
CA ASN A 4 -21.78 24.95 18.69
C ASN A 4 -20.70 23.85 18.59
N PRO A 5 -19.64 23.89 19.42
CA PRO A 5 -18.54 22.94 19.34
C PRO A 5 -18.96 21.49 19.62
N ASP A 6 -20.12 21.28 20.25
CA ASP A 6 -20.67 19.95 20.55
C ASP A 6 -21.65 19.45 19.48
N ASN A 7 -21.87 20.19 18.38
CA ASN A 7 -22.80 19.76 17.33
C ASN A 7 -22.25 18.49 16.63
N PRO A 8 -23.00 17.37 16.56
CA PRO A 8 -22.53 16.13 15.93
C PRO A 8 -22.07 16.28 14.47
N VAL A 9 -22.72 17.15 13.69
CA VAL A 9 -22.33 17.42 12.29
C VAL A 9 -20.99 18.14 12.24
N PHE A 10 -20.78 19.11 13.14
CA PHE A 10 -19.50 19.80 13.26
C PHE A 10 -18.37 18.84 13.66
N LEU A 11 -18.60 18.02 14.68
CA LEU A 11 -17.61 17.03 15.15
C LEU A 11 -17.24 16.03 14.04
N LEU A 12 -18.22 15.56 13.26
CA LEU A 12 -17.97 14.67 12.12
C LEU A 12 -17.14 15.37 11.03
N LEU A 13 -17.48 16.61 10.69
CA LEU A 13 -16.77 17.39 9.68
C LEU A 13 -15.32 17.64 10.09
N MET A 14 -15.09 18.06 11.34
CA MET A 14 -13.75 18.27 11.88
C MET A 14 -12.95 16.97 11.88
N GLY A 15 -13.55 15.87 12.35
CA GLY A 15 -12.93 14.55 12.32
C GLY A 15 -12.49 14.13 10.91
N ASN A 16 -13.39 14.26 9.93
CA ASN A 16 -13.10 13.92 8.53
C ASN A 16 -12.06 14.83 7.88
N SER A 17 -12.11 16.14 8.17
CA SER A 17 -11.11 17.10 7.68
C SER A 17 -9.72 16.77 8.23
N LYS A 18 -9.63 16.43 9.52
CA LYS A 18 -8.38 15.98 10.15
C LYS A 18 -7.87 14.66 9.58
N MET A 19 -8.77 13.71 9.28
CA MET A 19 -8.41 12.48 8.57
C MET A 19 -7.77 12.76 7.20
N GLN A 20 -8.35 13.68 6.43
CA GLN A 20 -7.83 14.07 5.12
C GLN A 20 -6.48 14.79 5.23
N ALA A 21 -6.29 15.59 6.27
CA ALA A 21 -5.03 16.28 6.54
C ALA A 21 -3.93 15.36 7.11
N GLY A 22 -4.20 14.06 7.33
CA GLY A 22 -3.26 13.12 7.95
C GLY A 22 -3.07 13.32 9.46
N ASP A 23 -3.78 14.28 10.07
CA ASP A 23 -3.82 14.48 11.51
C ASP A 23 -4.78 13.48 12.17
N TYR A 24 -4.35 12.21 12.19
CA TYR A 24 -5.17 11.11 12.71
C TYR A 24 -5.44 11.24 14.21
N ALA A 25 -4.53 11.85 14.98
CA ALA A 25 -4.73 12.10 16.40
C ALA A 25 -5.84 13.15 16.63
N GLY A 26 -5.82 14.25 15.88
CA GLY A 26 -6.89 15.24 15.89
C GLY A 26 -8.22 14.65 15.41
N ALA A 27 -8.19 13.81 14.38
CA ALA A 27 -9.37 13.10 13.91
C ALA A 27 -9.99 12.20 15.00
N SER A 28 -9.15 11.40 15.68
CA SER A 28 -9.57 10.55 16.79
C SER A 28 -10.23 11.38 17.91
N HIS A 29 -9.66 12.55 18.25
CA HIS A 29 -10.21 13.45 19.27
C HIS A 29 -11.65 13.93 18.93
N TYR A 30 -11.88 14.44 17.72
CA TYR A 30 -13.23 14.93 17.36
C TYR A 30 -14.23 13.78 17.18
N LEU A 31 -13.78 12.64 16.63
CA LEU A 31 -14.64 11.48 16.40
C LEU A 31 -14.99 10.74 17.69
N SER A 32 -14.12 10.76 18.71
CA SER A 32 -14.46 10.24 20.03
C SER A 32 -15.53 11.09 20.71
N MET A 33 -15.40 12.41 20.68
CA MET A 33 -16.45 13.32 21.15
C MET A 33 -17.78 13.08 20.42
N LEU A 34 -17.74 12.83 19.11
CA LEU A 34 -18.94 12.53 18.33
C LEU A 34 -19.63 11.26 18.81
N VAL A 35 -18.92 10.15 19.00
CA VAL A 35 -19.56 8.90 19.45
C VAL A 35 -20.01 8.98 20.91
N ASP A 36 -19.38 9.81 21.74
CA ASP A 36 -19.82 10.06 23.11
C ASP A 36 -21.13 10.88 23.15
N LYS A 37 -21.25 11.92 22.31
CA LYS A 37 -22.44 12.78 22.23
C LYS A 37 -23.56 12.17 21.41
N ASN A 38 -23.23 11.33 20.43
CA ASN A 38 -24.17 10.61 19.59
C ASN A 38 -23.77 9.13 19.50
N PRO A 39 -24.12 8.30 20.50
CA PRO A 39 -23.76 6.89 20.55
C PRO A 39 -24.36 6.01 19.45
N GLN A 40 -25.23 6.56 18.58
CA GLN A 40 -25.83 5.86 17.43
C GLN A 40 -25.17 6.28 16.09
N SER A 41 -24.13 7.12 16.13
CA SER A 41 -23.46 7.65 14.94
C SER A 41 -22.58 6.62 14.25
N ILE A 42 -23.16 5.85 13.32
CA ILE A 42 -22.42 4.90 12.47
C ILE A 42 -21.21 5.57 11.76
N PRO A 43 -21.33 6.76 11.14
CA PRO A 43 -20.18 7.43 10.54
C PRO A 43 -19.11 7.81 11.58
N GLY A 44 -19.52 8.15 12.80
CA GLY A 44 -18.60 8.47 13.90
C GLY A 44 -17.74 7.28 14.31
N TYR A 45 -18.35 6.10 14.52
CA TYR A 45 -17.60 4.89 14.85
C TYR A 45 -16.68 4.44 13.71
N LEU A 46 -17.15 4.47 12.45
CA LEU A 46 -16.32 4.13 11.30
C LEU A 46 -15.13 5.09 11.15
N GLY A 47 -15.35 6.39 11.32
CA GLY A 47 -14.31 7.39 11.29
C GLY A 47 -13.29 7.20 12.42
N LEU A 48 -13.77 7.03 13.67
CA LEU A 48 -12.93 6.82 14.84
C LEU A 48 -12.08 5.54 14.70
N ALA A 49 -12.68 4.43 14.28
CA ALA A 49 -11.94 3.19 14.06
C ALA A 49 -10.85 3.37 12.99
N GLY A 50 -11.16 4.08 11.90
CA GLY A 50 -10.19 4.41 10.85
C GLY A 50 -9.02 5.25 11.37
N ALA A 51 -9.31 6.27 12.18
CA ALA A 51 -8.29 7.11 12.81
C ALA A 51 -7.38 6.27 13.74
N GLU A 52 -7.96 5.48 14.63
CA GLU A 52 -7.22 4.61 15.55
C GLU A 52 -6.35 3.58 14.81
N GLN A 53 -6.83 3.00 13.71
CA GLN A 53 -6.04 2.11 12.85
C GLN A 53 -4.84 2.81 12.21
N ARG A 54 -4.98 4.08 11.78
CA ARG A 54 -3.89 4.87 11.18
C ARG A 54 -2.85 5.29 12.21
N ILE A 55 -3.26 5.52 13.46
CA ILE A 55 -2.35 5.77 14.59
C ILE A 55 -1.61 4.47 15.01
N GLY A 56 -2.15 3.30 14.67
CA GLY A 56 -1.63 2.00 15.10
C GLY A 56 -2.19 1.51 16.44
N ARG A 57 -3.25 2.16 16.96
CA ARG A 57 -3.95 1.76 18.19
C ARG A 57 -4.97 0.65 17.89
N LEU A 58 -4.48 -0.50 17.44
CA LEU A 58 -5.33 -1.59 16.92
C LEU A 58 -6.32 -2.14 17.96
N SER A 59 -5.96 -2.23 19.25
CA SER A 59 -6.87 -2.66 20.32
C SER A 59 -7.98 -1.63 20.58
N SER A 60 -7.71 -0.34 20.38
CA SER A 60 -8.71 0.72 20.48
C SER A 60 -9.68 0.64 19.30
N ALA A 61 -9.16 0.53 18.09
CA ALA A 61 -9.95 0.34 16.88
C ALA A 61 -10.87 -0.88 16.97
N LYS A 62 -10.37 -2.02 17.49
CA LYS A 62 -11.17 -3.23 17.73
C LYS A 62 -12.40 -2.93 18.59
N ARG A 63 -12.21 -2.33 19.78
CA ARG A 63 -13.31 -1.99 20.70
C ARG A 63 -14.33 -1.03 20.07
N VAL A 64 -13.87 -0.07 19.28
CA VAL A 64 -14.75 0.88 18.57
C VAL A 64 -15.59 0.16 17.52
N LEU A 65 -15.00 -0.80 16.78
CA LEU A 65 -15.69 -1.60 15.78
C LEU A 65 -16.66 -2.61 16.41
N GLU A 66 -16.30 -3.23 17.54
CA GLU A 66 -17.20 -4.09 18.30
C GLU A 66 -18.44 -3.32 18.76
N LYS A 67 -18.27 -2.11 19.33
CA LYS A 67 -19.40 -1.23 19.67
C LYS A 67 -20.27 -0.87 18.46
N LEU A 68 -19.65 -0.59 17.31
CA LEU A 68 -20.40 -0.36 16.07
C LEU A 68 -21.26 -1.58 15.69
N LEU A 69 -20.72 -2.78 15.83
CA LEU A 69 -21.41 -4.01 15.49
C LEU A 69 -22.45 -4.43 16.54
N GLU A 70 -22.35 -3.96 17.79
CA GLU A 70 -23.45 -4.04 18.77
C GLU A 70 -24.65 -3.19 18.33
N ILE A 71 -24.40 -2.00 17.76
CA ILE A 71 -25.45 -1.08 17.28
C ILE A 71 -26.04 -1.57 15.96
N GLN A 72 -25.19 -2.01 15.03
CA GLN A 72 -25.59 -2.48 13.71
C GLN A 72 -24.86 -3.79 13.36
N PRO A 73 -25.38 -4.94 13.80
CA PRO A 73 -24.76 -6.25 13.59
C PRO A 73 -24.50 -6.62 12.13
N ASP A 74 -25.24 -6.03 11.18
CA ASP A 74 -25.10 -6.30 9.74
C ASP A 74 -24.28 -5.24 8.98
N ASN A 75 -23.59 -4.34 9.68
CA ASN A 75 -22.75 -3.34 9.04
C ASN A 75 -21.53 -3.99 8.36
N VAL A 76 -21.63 -4.22 7.05
CA VAL A 76 -20.57 -4.86 6.23
C VAL A 76 -19.24 -4.12 6.36
N ARG A 77 -19.26 -2.78 6.31
CA ARG A 77 -18.04 -1.97 6.39
C ARG A 77 -17.34 -2.12 7.74
N GLY A 78 -18.10 -2.16 8.84
CA GLY A 78 -17.60 -2.40 10.19
C GLY A 78 -16.95 -3.79 10.31
N LYS A 79 -17.61 -4.84 9.80
CA LYS A 79 -17.03 -6.20 9.79
C LYS A 79 -15.74 -6.27 8.96
N VAL A 80 -15.72 -5.67 7.77
CA VAL A 80 -14.53 -5.59 6.90
C VAL A 80 -13.38 -4.86 7.59
N MET A 81 -13.66 -3.73 8.25
CA MET A 81 -12.65 -2.98 9.00
C MET A 81 -12.13 -3.76 10.20
N LEU A 82 -12.97 -4.56 10.86
CA LEU A 82 -12.57 -5.41 11.98
C LEU A 82 -11.66 -6.54 11.52
N VAL A 83 -12.00 -7.25 10.44
CA VAL A 83 -11.11 -8.26 9.86
C VAL A 83 -9.76 -7.64 9.49
N SER A 84 -9.77 -6.49 8.80
CA SER A 84 -8.52 -5.79 8.44
C SER A 84 -7.71 -5.37 9.67
N ASN A 85 -8.38 -5.00 10.78
CA ASN A 85 -7.73 -4.70 12.06
C ASN A 85 -6.98 -5.90 12.61
N GLU A 86 -7.63 -7.06 12.65
CA GLU A 86 -7.04 -8.29 13.18
C GLU A 86 -5.90 -8.81 12.30
N ILE A 87 -6.02 -8.69 10.96
CA ILE A 87 -4.91 -8.97 10.03
C ILE A 87 -3.71 -8.06 10.35
N LYS A 88 -3.93 -6.76 10.58
CA LYS A 88 -2.86 -5.83 10.95
C LYS A 88 -2.26 -6.15 12.31
N ALA A 89 -3.08 -6.54 13.28
CA ALA A 89 -2.66 -6.91 14.63
C ALA A 89 -1.89 -8.25 14.67
N GLY A 90 -1.98 -9.06 13.61
CA GLY A 90 -1.35 -10.38 13.56
C GLY A 90 -2.18 -11.46 14.26
N ASN A 91 -3.44 -11.17 14.60
CA ASN A 91 -4.35 -12.11 15.23
C ASN A 91 -4.96 -13.04 14.17
N ILE A 92 -4.12 -13.92 13.60
CA ILE A 92 -4.44 -14.72 12.41
C ILE A 92 -5.73 -15.53 12.58
N GLN A 93 -5.91 -16.21 13.71
CA GLN A 93 -7.05 -17.09 13.95
C GLN A 93 -8.37 -16.32 14.02
N GLU A 94 -8.38 -15.20 14.74
CA GLU A 94 -9.56 -14.36 14.88
C GLU A 94 -9.91 -13.67 13.55
N ALA A 95 -8.88 -13.16 12.84
CA ALA A 95 -9.04 -12.62 11.50
C ALA A 95 -9.66 -13.65 10.54
N GLU A 96 -9.21 -14.91 10.59
CA GLU A 96 -9.74 -15.97 9.73
C GLU A 96 -11.21 -16.27 10.03
N GLN A 97 -11.56 -16.41 11.32
CA GLN A 97 -12.93 -16.68 11.73
C GLN A 97 -13.87 -15.55 11.29
N LEU A 98 -13.48 -14.30 11.54
CA LEU A 98 -14.26 -13.13 11.16
C LEU A 98 -14.39 -13.04 9.63
N ALA A 99 -13.31 -13.28 8.87
CA ALA A 99 -13.34 -13.24 7.41
C ALA A 99 -14.21 -14.36 6.82
N LYS A 100 -14.16 -15.58 7.37
CA LYS A 100 -15.05 -16.69 6.98
C LYS A 100 -16.53 -16.37 7.23
N SER A 101 -16.84 -15.61 8.29
CA SER A 101 -18.22 -15.16 8.53
C SER A 101 -18.75 -14.25 7.42
N LEU A 102 -17.88 -13.49 6.73
CA LEU A 102 -18.26 -12.65 5.60
C LEU A 102 -18.70 -13.47 4.39
N LEU A 103 -18.15 -14.68 4.21
CA LEU A 103 -18.51 -15.57 3.10
C LEU A 103 -19.96 -16.07 3.19
N GLN A 104 -20.53 -16.10 4.40
CA GLN A 104 -21.89 -16.60 4.66
C GLN A 104 -22.99 -15.61 4.24
N ASN A 105 -22.65 -14.36 3.91
CA ASN A 105 -23.62 -13.35 3.52
C ASN A 105 -23.27 -12.76 2.15
N GLU A 106 -24.23 -12.82 1.21
CA GLU A 106 -24.08 -12.34 -0.18
C GLU A 106 -23.51 -10.92 -0.26
N ARG A 107 -23.94 -10.00 0.63
CA ARG A 107 -23.50 -8.59 0.59
C ARG A 107 -22.05 -8.41 1.03
N SER A 108 -21.48 -9.37 1.73
CA SER A 108 -20.09 -9.33 2.22
C SER A 108 -19.19 -10.40 1.63
N ARG A 109 -19.72 -11.38 0.88
CA ARG A 109 -18.96 -12.54 0.39
C ARG A 109 -17.74 -12.14 -0.43
N TYR A 110 -17.89 -11.14 -1.30
CA TYR A 110 -16.78 -10.54 -2.05
C TYR A 110 -15.60 -10.14 -1.15
N TRP A 111 -15.90 -9.44 -0.05
CA TRP A 111 -14.89 -8.98 0.90
C TRP A 111 -14.28 -10.14 1.70
N GLY A 112 -15.05 -11.20 1.96
CA GLY A 112 -14.55 -12.44 2.57
C GLY A 112 -13.42 -13.05 1.75
N TYR A 113 -13.60 -13.21 0.44
CA TYR A 113 -12.55 -13.73 -0.44
C TYR A 113 -11.31 -12.84 -0.46
N LEU A 114 -11.46 -11.53 -0.59
CA LEU A 114 -10.32 -10.60 -0.61
C LEU A 114 -9.53 -10.62 0.71
N LEU A 115 -10.24 -10.57 1.85
CA LEU A 115 -9.61 -10.49 3.16
C LEU A 115 -8.98 -11.81 3.61
N LEU A 116 -9.59 -12.95 3.26
CA LEU A 116 -8.96 -14.26 3.44
C LEU A 116 -7.71 -14.39 2.56
N GLY A 117 -7.78 -13.94 1.31
CA GLY A 117 -6.60 -13.87 0.44
C GLY A 117 -5.47 -13.03 1.06
N ASP A 118 -5.77 -11.84 1.59
CA ASP A 118 -4.79 -10.99 2.26
C ASP A 118 -4.21 -11.63 3.54
N LEU A 119 -5.09 -12.24 4.34
CA LEU A 119 -4.68 -12.95 5.55
C LEU A 119 -3.73 -14.11 5.23
N TYR A 120 -4.11 -14.97 4.27
CA TYR A 120 -3.34 -16.14 3.88
C TYR A 120 -2.02 -15.77 3.20
N LEU A 121 -2.01 -14.74 2.36
CA LEU A 121 -0.78 -14.20 1.79
C LEU A 121 0.17 -13.67 2.88
N LYS A 122 -0.35 -12.93 3.86
CA LYS A 122 0.44 -12.37 4.95
C LYS A 122 0.97 -13.45 5.91
N SER A 123 0.22 -14.52 6.11
CA SER A 123 0.60 -15.64 6.99
C SER A 123 1.41 -16.73 6.28
N GLY A 124 1.71 -16.58 4.99
CA GLY A 124 2.47 -17.56 4.19
C GLY A 124 1.67 -18.82 3.82
N GLN A 125 0.34 -18.81 4.02
CA GLN A 125 -0.58 -19.90 3.71
C GLN A 125 -1.02 -19.85 2.24
N TYR A 126 -0.06 -19.96 1.32
CA TYR A 126 -0.31 -19.67 -0.08
C TYR A 126 -1.25 -20.67 -0.77
N GLU A 127 -1.30 -21.92 -0.31
CA GLU A 127 -2.24 -22.93 -0.79
C GLU A 127 -3.69 -22.52 -0.48
N GLN A 128 -3.96 -22.09 0.75
CA GLN A 128 -5.27 -21.60 1.16
C GLN A 128 -5.65 -20.31 0.40
N ALA A 129 -4.69 -19.40 0.19
CA ALA A 129 -4.89 -18.22 -0.63
C ALA A 129 -5.30 -18.59 -2.06
N GLU A 130 -4.61 -19.54 -2.70
CA GLU A 130 -4.91 -20.00 -4.07
C GLU A 130 -6.33 -20.57 -4.16
N LEU A 131 -6.70 -21.49 -3.27
CA LEU A 131 -8.04 -22.09 -3.25
C LEU A 131 -9.14 -21.02 -3.08
N ASN A 132 -9.02 -20.19 -2.03
CA ASN A 132 -10.01 -19.15 -1.72
C ASN A 132 -10.12 -18.11 -2.84
N LEU A 133 -9.00 -17.62 -3.38
CA LEU A 133 -9.02 -16.60 -4.43
C LEU A 133 -9.47 -17.16 -5.78
N SER A 134 -9.21 -18.43 -6.08
CA SER A 134 -9.71 -19.08 -7.30
C SER A 134 -11.24 -19.16 -7.27
N GLU A 135 -11.81 -19.62 -6.16
CA GLU A 135 -13.27 -19.66 -5.96
C GLU A 135 -13.89 -18.25 -6.01
N GLY A 136 -13.23 -17.26 -5.38
CA GLY A 136 -13.68 -15.87 -5.44
C GLY A 136 -13.63 -15.29 -6.85
N LEU A 137 -12.64 -15.67 -7.67
CA LEU A 137 -12.50 -15.20 -9.04
C LEU A 137 -13.61 -15.78 -9.93
N GLU A 138 -13.93 -17.06 -9.75
CA GLU A 138 -15.05 -17.71 -10.44
C GLU A 138 -16.40 -17.05 -10.13
N GLN A 139 -16.62 -16.63 -8.88
CA GLN A 139 -17.91 -16.04 -8.46
C GLN A 139 -18.08 -14.57 -8.84
N PHE A 140 -17.03 -13.76 -8.70
CA PHE A 140 -17.15 -12.30 -8.84
C PHE A 140 -16.48 -11.74 -10.08
N ASN A 141 -15.56 -12.50 -10.70
CA ASN A 141 -14.76 -12.10 -11.86
C ASN A 141 -14.26 -10.65 -11.79
N THR A 142 -13.48 -10.31 -10.75
CA THR A 142 -12.94 -8.95 -10.54
C THR A 142 -11.42 -8.93 -10.59
N PHE A 143 -10.85 -7.82 -11.10
CA PHE A 143 -9.41 -7.64 -11.19
C PHE A 143 -8.72 -7.75 -9.83
N ALA A 144 -9.33 -7.21 -8.77
CA ALA A 144 -8.76 -7.25 -7.42
C ALA A 144 -8.52 -8.68 -6.91
N ILE A 145 -9.38 -9.64 -7.29
CA ILE A 145 -9.18 -11.05 -6.94
C ILE A 145 -8.15 -11.68 -7.89
N ALA A 146 -8.22 -11.41 -9.19
CA ALA A 146 -7.26 -11.93 -10.17
C ALA A 146 -5.82 -11.49 -9.86
N GLU A 147 -5.61 -10.23 -9.52
CA GLU A 147 -4.32 -9.66 -9.12
C GLU A 147 -3.76 -10.34 -7.86
N LYS A 148 -4.60 -10.52 -6.83
CA LYS A 148 -4.19 -11.23 -5.60
C LYS A 148 -3.87 -12.70 -5.87
N LEU A 149 -4.61 -13.37 -6.75
CA LEU A 149 -4.35 -14.75 -7.14
C LEU A 149 -3.02 -14.87 -7.91
N ALA A 150 -2.78 -13.97 -8.87
CA ALA A 150 -1.52 -13.91 -9.60
C ALA A 150 -0.32 -13.66 -8.64
N LYS A 151 -0.47 -12.73 -7.70
CA LYS A 151 0.54 -12.48 -6.65
C LYS A 151 0.75 -13.71 -5.76
N THR A 152 -0.30 -14.45 -5.42
CA THR A 152 -0.21 -15.72 -4.69
C THR A 152 0.66 -16.72 -5.44
N HIS A 153 0.42 -16.90 -6.74
CA HIS A 153 1.25 -17.79 -7.55
C HIS A 153 2.72 -17.33 -7.64
N LEU A 154 2.99 -16.02 -7.75
CA LEU A 154 4.36 -15.51 -7.70
C LEU A 154 5.06 -15.83 -6.39
N LEU A 155 4.38 -15.65 -5.25
CA LEU A 155 4.94 -15.95 -3.92
C LEU A 155 5.18 -17.46 -3.72
N ARG A 156 4.43 -18.30 -4.43
CA ARG A 156 4.69 -19.76 -4.53
C ARG A 156 5.77 -20.12 -5.55
N ASN A 157 6.45 -19.15 -6.15
CA ASN A 157 7.42 -19.32 -7.23
C ASN A 157 6.83 -19.98 -8.50
N ASN A 158 5.51 -19.91 -8.69
CA ASN A 158 4.77 -20.44 -9.83
C ASN A 158 4.54 -19.33 -10.88
N LYS A 159 5.63 -18.81 -11.45
CA LYS A 159 5.61 -17.66 -12.38
C LYS A 159 4.63 -17.86 -13.54
N GLN A 160 4.62 -19.04 -14.16
CA GLN A 160 3.73 -19.31 -15.29
C GLN A 160 2.25 -19.20 -14.91
N LYS A 161 1.84 -19.77 -13.77
CA LYS A 161 0.45 -19.65 -13.29
C LYS A 161 0.05 -18.19 -13.02
N ALA A 162 0.96 -17.38 -12.48
CA ALA A 162 0.70 -15.96 -12.27
C ALA A 162 0.43 -15.22 -13.59
N ILE A 163 1.23 -15.52 -14.61
CA ILE A 163 1.07 -14.98 -15.96
C ILE A 163 -0.26 -15.48 -16.57
N ASP A 164 -0.57 -16.77 -16.45
CA ASP A 164 -1.79 -17.37 -17.02
C ASP A 164 -3.08 -16.73 -16.46
N VAL A 165 -3.12 -16.43 -15.15
CA VAL A 165 -4.25 -15.75 -14.52
C VAL A 165 -4.51 -14.38 -15.16
N LEU A 166 -3.46 -13.55 -15.30
CA LEU A 166 -3.63 -12.20 -15.85
C LEU A 166 -3.71 -12.16 -17.38
N MET A 167 -3.15 -13.16 -18.08
CA MET A 167 -3.42 -13.33 -19.52
C MET A 167 -4.88 -13.71 -19.78
N SER A 168 -5.45 -14.60 -18.96
CA SER A 168 -6.87 -14.93 -19.03
C SER A 168 -7.73 -13.70 -18.74
N TRP A 169 -7.34 -12.89 -17.75
CA TRP A 169 -7.97 -11.61 -17.46
C TRP A 169 -7.92 -10.64 -18.65
N LYS A 170 -6.73 -10.35 -19.22
CA LYS A 170 -6.57 -9.47 -20.41
C LYS A 170 -7.41 -9.96 -21.59
N LYS A 171 -7.51 -11.29 -21.80
CA LYS A 171 -8.35 -11.86 -22.87
C LYS A 171 -9.84 -11.59 -22.67
N GLN A 172 -10.32 -11.62 -21.43
CA GLN A 172 -11.73 -11.37 -21.10
C GLN A 172 -12.06 -9.87 -20.99
N HIS A 173 -11.05 -9.06 -20.66
CA HIS A 173 -11.16 -7.63 -20.41
C HIS A 173 -10.07 -6.86 -21.19
N PRO A 174 -10.14 -6.83 -22.54
CA PRO A 174 -9.07 -6.28 -23.38
C PRO A 174 -8.79 -4.79 -23.15
N ASP A 175 -9.79 -4.03 -22.68
CA ASP A 175 -9.68 -2.58 -22.43
C ASP A 175 -9.36 -2.24 -20.96
N ASP A 176 -9.11 -3.24 -20.10
CA ASP A 176 -8.77 -3.01 -18.70
C ASP A 176 -7.27 -2.77 -18.51
N ALA A 177 -6.88 -1.49 -18.47
CA ALA A 177 -5.52 -1.05 -18.21
C ALA A 177 -4.93 -1.62 -16.91
N LYS A 178 -5.75 -1.95 -15.90
CA LYS A 178 -5.26 -2.57 -14.66
C LYS A 178 -4.76 -3.99 -14.91
N GLY A 179 -5.49 -4.75 -15.73
CA GLY A 179 -5.10 -6.07 -16.22
C GLY A 179 -3.73 -6.06 -16.89
N GLU A 180 -3.54 -5.07 -17.76
CA GLU A 180 -2.30 -4.89 -18.50
C GLU A 180 -1.12 -4.50 -17.60
N LEU A 181 -1.30 -3.48 -16.74
CA LEU A 181 -0.29 -3.08 -15.76
C LEU A 181 0.07 -4.22 -14.80
N GLY A 182 -0.93 -4.99 -14.35
CA GLY A 182 -0.73 -6.16 -13.52
C GLY A 182 0.13 -7.20 -14.23
N LEU A 183 -0.19 -7.56 -15.48
CA LEU A 183 0.57 -8.55 -16.24
C LEU A 183 2.01 -8.08 -16.52
N ALA A 184 2.22 -6.80 -16.84
CA ALA A 184 3.54 -6.21 -16.96
C ALA A 184 4.35 -6.33 -15.66
N SER A 185 3.71 -6.06 -14.51
CA SER A 185 4.33 -6.21 -13.18
C SER A 185 4.70 -7.65 -12.86
N ILE A 186 3.88 -8.63 -13.30
CA ILE A 186 4.20 -10.06 -13.14
C ILE A 186 5.40 -10.44 -14.00
N TYR A 187 5.48 -9.98 -15.26
CA TYR A 187 6.66 -10.21 -16.11
C TYR A 187 7.93 -9.61 -15.51
N GLN A 188 7.86 -8.37 -15.01
CA GLN A 188 8.99 -7.71 -14.33
C GLN A 188 9.45 -8.53 -13.11
N SER A 189 8.51 -8.91 -12.24
CA SER A 189 8.80 -9.73 -11.05
C SER A 189 9.32 -11.13 -11.40
N SER A 190 8.99 -11.62 -12.60
CA SER A 190 9.45 -12.90 -13.12
C SER A 190 10.85 -12.83 -13.74
N GLY A 191 11.38 -11.62 -13.97
CA GLY A 191 12.66 -11.35 -14.64
C GLY A 191 12.58 -11.21 -16.16
N ASP A 192 11.37 -11.24 -16.74
CA ASP A 192 11.15 -11.03 -18.17
C ASP A 192 10.98 -9.54 -18.47
N ASN A 193 12.08 -8.79 -18.27
CA ASN A 193 12.08 -7.33 -18.39
C ASN A 193 11.74 -6.86 -19.81
N VAL A 194 12.04 -7.66 -20.83
CA VAL A 194 11.72 -7.35 -22.23
C VAL A 194 10.20 -7.31 -22.42
N LYS A 195 9.47 -8.33 -21.96
CA LYS A 195 8.00 -8.31 -22.04
C LYS A 195 7.38 -7.26 -21.13
N ALA A 196 7.90 -7.10 -19.92
CA ALA A 196 7.43 -6.06 -19.01
C ALA A 196 7.55 -4.66 -19.64
N GLN A 197 8.69 -4.34 -20.25
CA GLN A 197 8.92 -3.07 -20.94
C GLN A 197 7.91 -2.86 -22.07
N ALA A 198 7.78 -3.86 -22.95
CA ALA A 198 6.85 -3.77 -24.09
C ALA A 198 5.41 -3.52 -23.64
N MET A 199 4.98 -4.17 -22.56
CA MET A 199 3.64 -3.97 -22.02
C MET A 199 3.45 -2.61 -21.35
N TYR A 200 4.43 -2.11 -20.59
CA TYR A 200 4.34 -0.76 -20.06
C TYR A 200 4.35 0.29 -21.18
N GLU A 201 5.10 0.07 -22.26
CA GLU A 201 5.07 0.92 -23.45
C GLU A 201 3.69 0.87 -24.17
N GLU A 202 3.03 -0.30 -24.24
CA GLU A 202 1.65 -0.46 -24.74
C GLU A 202 0.65 0.37 -23.90
N VAL A 203 0.77 0.33 -22.57
CA VAL A 203 -0.04 1.17 -21.66
C VAL A 203 0.15 2.65 -21.97
N LEU A 204 1.40 3.10 -22.20
CA LEU A 204 1.70 4.50 -22.53
C LEU A 204 1.23 4.93 -23.92
N GLN A 205 0.98 4.02 -24.84
CA GLN A 205 0.35 4.35 -26.13
C GLN A 205 -1.12 4.73 -25.94
N THR A 206 -1.79 4.11 -24.96
CA THR A 206 -3.20 4.37 -24.64
C THR A 206 -3.37 5.53 -23.67
N ASP A 207 -2.56 5.55 -22.60
CA ASP A 207 -2.53 6.59 -21.58
C ASP A 207 -1.09 7.09 -21.40
N GLY A 208 -0.73 8.13 -22.15
CA GLY A 208 0.61 8.69 -22.16
C GLY A 208 1.08 9.26 -20.81
N ASN A 209 0.19 9.47 -19.84
CA ASN A 209 0.55 9.96 -18.51
C ASN A 209 0.26 8.93 -17.41
N ASN A 210 0.17 7.65 -17.78
CA ASN A 210 -0.02 6.60 -16.80
C ASN A 210 1.17 6.54 -15.83
N VAL A 211 0.97 7.04 -14.62
CA VAL A 211 2.04 7.23 -13.63
C VAL A 211 2.69 5.91 -13.21
N ILE A 212 1.94 4.80 -13.22
CA ILE A 212 2.45 3.48 -12.85
C ILE A 212 3.38 2.96 -13.95
N ALA A 213 2.95 3.02 -15.22
CA ALA A 213 3.77 2.59 -16.35
C ALA A 213 5.04 3.45 -16.47
N LEU A 214 4.92 4.78 -16.33
CA LEU A 214 6.07 5.69 -16.34
C LEU A 214 7.08 5.35 -15.25
N ASN A 215 6.62 5.22 -14.00
CA ASN A 215 7.49 4.88 -12.87
C ASN A 215 8.19 3.53 -13.06
N ASN A 216 7.46 2.50 -13.49
CA ASN A 216 8.04 1.17 -13.65
C ASN A 216 8.99 1.08 -14.86
N LEU A 217 8.71 1.82 -15.94
CA LEU A 217 9.66 1.96 -17.05
C LEU A 217 10.93 2.68 -16.62
N ALA A 218 10.82 3.72 -15.78
CA ALA A 218 11.99 4.42 -15.25
C ALA A 218 12.92 3.44 -14.51
N LEU A 219 12.36 2.64 -13.59
CA LEU A 219 13.11 1.62 -12.86
C LEU A 219 13.70 0.54 -13.79
N LEU A 220 12.96 0.12 -14.83
CA LEU A 220 13.37 -0.97 -15.71
C LEU A 220 14.50 -0.56 -16.66
N VAL A 221 14.54 0.70 -17.09
CA VAL A 221 15.56 1.22 -18.03
C VAL A 221 16.69 1.99 -17.35
N GLU A 222 16.66 2.17 -16.02
CA GLU A 222 17.66 2.92 -15.25
C GLU A 222 19.10 2.53 -15.63
N SER A 223 19.39 1.23 -15.67
CA SER A 223 20.76 0.74 -15.92
C SER A 223 21.18 0.82 -17.39
N SER A 224 20.23 0.72 -18.33
CA SER A 224 20.51 0.69 -19.77
C SER A 224 20.47 2.06 -20.42
N ASP A 225 19.59 2.95 -19.94
CA ASP A 225 19.37 4.30 -20.47
C ASP A 225 18.94 5.24 -19.32
N PRO A 226 19.91 5.76 -18.54
CA PRO A 226 19.63 6.64 -17.40
C PRO A 226 18.88 7.91 -17.79
N GLN A 227 19.11 8.42 -19.00
CA GLN A 227 18.45 9.64 -19.48
C GLN A 227 16.97 9.39 -19.75
N LYS A 228 16.64 8.27 -20.40
CA LYS A 228 15.24 7.85 -20.62
C LYS A 228 14.56 7.53 -19.30
N ALA A 229 15.27 6.89 -18.37
CA ALA A 229 14.76 6.61 -17.02
C ALA A 229 14.38 7.90 -16.28
N LEU A 230 15.27 8.90 -16.29
CA LEU A 230 15.02 10.19 -15.65
C LEU A 230 13.82 10.91 -16.28
N ASN A 231 13.66 10.87 -17.61
CA ASN A 231 12.51 11.47 -18.29
C ASN A 231 11.18 10.80 -17.88
N PHE A 232 11.15 9.47 -17.79
CA PHE A 232 9.95 8.76 -17.35
C PHE A 232 9.61 9.08 -15.90
N ALA A 233 10.59 9.09 -15.00
CA ALA A 233 10.38 9.41 -13.59
C ALA A 233 9.92 10.86 -13.38
N GLU A 234 10.50 11.82 -14.11
CA GLU A 234 10.08 13.22 -14.08
C GLU A 234 8.61 13.37 -14.51
N ARG A 235 8.21 12.70 -15.59
CA ARG A 235 6.80 12.72 -16.06
C ARG A 235 5.87 12.09 -15.02
N ALA A 236 6.26 10.98 -14.41
CA ALA A 236 5.48 10.35 -13.35
C ALA A 236 5.32 11.29 -12.14
N TYR A 237 6.42 11.92 -11.72
CA TYR A 237 6.44 12.86 -10.59
C TYR A 237 5.60 14.10 -10.85
N ASN A 238 5.68 14.70 -12.04
CA ASN A 238 4.87 15.86 -12.40
C ASN A 238 3.36 15.55 -12.42
N ALA A 239 2.98 14.32 -12.76
CA ALA A 239 1.58 13.88 -12.77
C ALA A 239 1.07 13.43 -11.38
N ALA A 240 1.96 13.04 -10.46
CA ALA A 240 1.60 12.52 -9.14
C ALA A 240 2.61 12.87 -8.03
N SER A 241 2.92 14.16 -7.89
CA SER A 241 3.96 14.65 -6.96
C SER A 241 3.70 14.34 -5.49
N GLY A 242 2.43 14.11 -5.11
CA GLY A 242 2.06 13.69 -3.75
C GLY A 242 2.26 12.20 -3.45
N ASN A 243 2.70 11.39 -4.41
CA ASN A 243 2.95 9.96 -4.22
C ASN A 243 4.41 9.72 -3.81
N GLU A 244 4.65 9.28 -2.57
CA GLU A 244 6.00 9.09 -2.03
C GLU A 244 6.84 8.08 -2.82
N ALA A 245 6.25 7.04 -3.42
CA ALA A 245 7.00 6.04 -4.19
C ALA A 245 7.47 6.61 -5.53
N ILE A 246 6.67 7.47 -6.15
CA ILE A 246 7.05 8.14 -7.40
C ILE A 246 8.09 9.23 -7.11
N ALA A 247 7.91 9.98 -6.02
CA ALA A 247 8.90 10.94 -5.53
C ALA A 247 10.24 10.25 -5.22
N ASP A 248 10.20 9.06 -4.62
CA ASP A 248 11.39 8.25 -4.36
C ASP A 248 12.12 7.87 -5.65
N THR A 249 11.44 7.28 -6.63
CA THR A 249 12.04 6.94 -7.93
C THR A 249 12.67 8.15 -8.60
N TYR A 250 11.97 9.29 -8.66
CA TYR A 250 12.48 10.48 -9.32
C TYR A 250 13.66 11.12 -8.57
N GLY A 251 13.53 11.29 -7.25
CA GLY A 251 14.59 11.84 -6.41
C GLY A 251 15.85 10.96 -6.42
N TRP A 252 15.67 9.64 -6.40
CA TRP A 252 16.77 8.69 -6.51
C TRP A 252 17.47 8.77 -7.87
N LEU A 253 16.73 8.81 -8.97
CA LEU A 253 17.31 8.93 -10.31
C LEU A 253 18.01 10.27 -10.54
N LEU A 254 17.49 11.37 -9.99
CA LEU A 254 18.16 12.68 -9.98
C LEU A 254 19.50 12.61 -9.23
N PHE A 255 19.50 11.97 -8.05
CA PHE A 255 20.70 11.79 -7.26
C PHE A 255 21.75 10.97 -8.04
N ARG A 256 21.32 9.88 -8.68
CA ARG A 256 22.18 8.99 -9.48
C ARG A 256 22.69 9.63 -10.77
N SER A 257 21.93 10.54 -11.37
CA SER A 257 22.29 11.26 -12.60
C SER A 257 23.23 12.46 -12.36
N GLY A 258 23.48 12.81 -11.10
CA GLY A 258 24.36 13.92 -10.70
C GLY A 258 23.64 15.22 -10.35
N GLU A 259 22.31 15.28 -10.45
CA GLU A 259 21.49 16.39 -9.93
C GLU A 259 21.29 16.25 -8.41
N LEU A 260 22.42 16.20 -7.68
CA LEU A 260 22.48 15.81 -6.26
C LEU A 260 21.58 16.66 -5.37
N ASP A 261 21.57 17.98 -5.56
CA ASP A 261 20.81 18.90 -4.71
C ASP A 261 19.29 18.68 -4.82
N LYS A 262 18.79 18.52 -6.05
CA LYS A 262 17.35 18.26 -6.29
C LYS A 262 16.95 16.87 -5.79
N GLY A 263 17.76 15.86 -6.10
CA GLY A 263 17.51 14.49 -5.63
C GLY A 263 17.48 14.43 -4.10
N ARG A 264 18.42 15.12 -3.45
CA ARG A 264 18.45 15.25 -1.99
C ARG A 264 17.20 15.91 -1.45
N GLU A 265 16.81 17.08 -1.98
CA GLU A 265 15.64 17.81 -1.50
C GLU A 265 14.38 16.92 -1.48
N ILE A 266 14.11 16.22 -2.59
CA ILE A 266 12.94 15.36 -2.74
C ILE A 266 12.99 14.17 -1.77
N ILE A 267 14.11 13.44 -1.72
CA ILE A 267 14.21 12.24 -0.86
C ILE A 267 14.21 12.60 0.62
N GLU A 268 14.85 13.70 1.01
CA GLU A 268 14.82 14.16 2.41
C GLU A 268 13.42 14.55 2.87
N GLU A 269 12.60 15.14 1.99
CA GLU A 269 11.22 15.50 2.28
C GLU A 269 10.40 14.25 2.67
N ILE A 270 10.45 13.21 1.84
CA ILE A 270 9.68 11.97 2.05
C ILE A 270 10.30 11.07 3.15
N GLY A 271 11.63 11.00 3.21
CA GLY A 271 12.37 10.11 4.11
C GLY A 271 12.20 10.42 5.61
N LYS A 272 11.88 11.68 5.94
CA LYS A 272 11.62 12.12 7.31
C LYS A 272 10.36 11.45 7.88
N ALA A 273 9.29 11.33 7.10
CA ALA A 273 7.98 10.86 7.58
C ALA A 273 7.68 9.39 7.22
N THR A 274 8.28 8.86 6.15
CA THR A 274 7.93 7.54 5.63
C THR A 274 8.27 6.39 6.59
N GLN A 275 7.56 5.27 6.44
CA GLN A 275 7.93 3.99 7.06
C GLN A 275 8.31 2.94 6.01
N ASN A 276 8.38 3.34 4.74
CA ASN A 276 8.78 2.45 3.65
C ASN A 276 10.29 2.20 3.73
N PRO A 277 10.73 0.94 3.91
CA PRO A 277 12.14 0.64 4.08
C PRO A 277 13.00 0.91 2.84
N ALA A 278 12.45 0.86 1.62
CA ALA A 278 13.18 1.21 0.40
C ALA A 278 13.50 2.72 0.36
N ILE A 279 12.51 3.57 0.63
CA ILE A 279 12.69 5.02 0.72
C ILE A 279 13.66 5.39 1.85
N LEU A 280 13.54 4.71 3.01
CA LEU A 280 14.47 4.92 4.12
C LEU A 280 15.91 4.54 3.78
N TYR A 281 16.11 3.55 2.90
CA TYR A 281 17.43 3.19 2.41
C TYR A 281 18.01 4.28 1.50
N HIS A 282 17.26 4.78 0.51
CA HIS A 282 17.71 5.90 -0.34
C HIS A 282 17.99 7.17 0.48
N TYR A 283 17.12 7.47 1.45
CA TYR A 283 17.34 8.57 2.39
C TYR A 283 18.63 8.39 3.20
N ALA A 284 18.93 7.18 3.65
CA ALA A 284 20.18 6.92 4.34
C ALA A 284 21.42 7.07 3.46
N GLU A 285 21.37 6.62 2.20
CA GLU A 285 22.47 6.83 1.24
C GLU A 285 22.74 8.31 1.01
N ILE A 286 21.69 9.10 0.79
CA ILE A 286 21.81 10.54 0.59
C ILE A 286 22.36 11.24 1.83
N LEU A 287 21.90 10.87 3.02
CA LEU A 287 22.43 11.41 4.28
C LEU A 287 23.92 11.08 4.45
N TYR A 288 24.33 9.86 4.10
CA TYR A 288 25.72 9.44 4.18
C TYR A 288 26.61 10.25 3.22
N GLU A 289 26.22 10.38 1.96
CA GLU A 289 26.95 11.19 0.96
C GLU A 289 26.99 12.69 1.33
N SER A 290 26.04 13.14 2.16
CA SER A 290 26.01 14.50 2.73
C SER A 290 26.85 14.67 3.99
N GLY A 291 27.50 13.61 4.49
CA GLY A 291 28.29 13.61 5.73
C GLY A 291 27.45 13.48 7.01
N ASN A 292 26.13 13.28 6.92
CA ASN A 292 25.23 13.16 8.06
C ASN A 292 25.16 11.71 8.58
N ILE A 293 26.31 11.15 8.98
CA ILE A 293 26.48 9.71 9.31
C ILE A 293 25.50 9.23 10.38
N GLU A 294 25.32 9.98 11.47
CA GLU A 294 24.39 9.57 12.54
C GLU A 294 22.94 9.44 12.06
N GLN A 295 22.50 10.38 11.21
CA GLN A 295 21.14 10.36 10.66
C GLN A 295 20.99 9.19 9.69
N ALA A 296 22.01 8.92 8.87
CA ALA A 296 22.04 7.77 7.97
C ALA A 296 21.88 6.45 8.75
N ILE A 297 22.61 6.27 9.86
CA ILE A 297 22.48 5.08 10.72
C ILE A 297 21.05 4.98 11.31
N ARG A 298 20.46 6.10 11.75
CA ARG A 298 19.08 6.12 12.25
C ARG A 298 18.07 5.70 11.18
N ALA A 299 18.22 6.19 9.94
CA ALA A 299 17.38 5.80 8.82
C ALA A 299 17.54 4.31 8.45
N LEU A 300 18.77 3.80 8.42
CA LEU A 300 19.04 2.37 8.18
C LEU A 300 18.45 1.46 9.25
N ASN A 301 18.48 1.88 10.52
CA ASN A 301 17.81 1.13 11.60
C ASN A 301 16.31 1.04 11.34
N ARG A 302 15.65 2.17 11.04
CA ARG A 302 14.22 2.18 10.70
C ARG A 302 13.91 1.28 9.50
N ALA A 303 14.75 1.29 8.47
CA ALA A 303 14.57 0.43 7.29
C ALA A 303 14.69 -1.06 7.65
N LEU A 304 15.72 -1.44 8.42
CA LEU A 304 16.03 -2.83 8.76
C LEU A 304 15.09 -3.43 9.83
N ASP A 305 14.52 -2.59 10.69
CA ASP A 305 13.51 -2.97 11.69
C ASP A 305 12.15 -3.28 11.03
N SER A 306 11.93 -2.87 9.77
CA SER A 306 10.74 -3.24 9.02
C SER A 306 10.70 -4.73 8.70
N ALA A 307 9.54 -5.34 8.92
CA ALA A 307 9.23 -6.71 8.52
C ALA A 307 8.93 -6.83 7.01
N ALA A 308 8.74 -5.72 6.30
CA ALA A 308 8.53 -5.74 4.85
C ALA A 308 9.82 -6.12 4.13
N LEU A 309 9.69 -6.96 3.10
CA LEU A 309 10.77 -7.23 2.17
C LEU A 309 10.97 -6.01 1.27
N PHE A 310 12.24 -5.65 1.03
CA PHE A 310 12.62 -4.62 0.08
C PHE A 310 13.94 -5.02 -0.60
N PRO A 311 14.14 -4.67 -1.89
CA PRO A 311 15.28 -5.16 -2.68
C PRO A 311 16.64 -4.84 -2.06
N GLU A 312 16.77 -3.68 -1.43
CA GLU A 312 18.04 -3.13 -0.94
C GLU A 312 18.40 -3.61 0.46
N ARG A 313 17.65 -4.56 1.06
CA ARG A 313 17.84 -4.97 2.47
C ARG A 313 19.26 -5.44 2.78
N GLU A 314 19.86 -6.23 1.90
CA GLU A 314 21.24 -6.70 2.07
C GLU A 314 22.25 -5.54 1.95
N THR A 315 22.01 -4.65 0.98
CA THR A 315 22.84 -3.45 0.74
C THR A 315 22.76 -2.49 1.93
N ALA A 316 21.56 -2.28 2.48
CA ALA A 316 21.30 -1.50 3.69
C ALA A 316 22.07 -2.04 4.90
N LEU A 317 22.10 -3.37 5.07
CA LEU A 317 22.87 -4.01 6.15
C LEU A 317 24.38 -3.77 5.99
N LYS A 318 24.90 -3.95 4.78
CA LYS A 318 26.33 -3.72 4.47
C LYS A 318 26.71 -2.25 4.69
N LEU A 319 25.87 -1.32 4.24
CA LEU A 319 26.08 0.11 4.45
C LEU A 319 26.12 0.43 5.94
N LYS A 320 25.13 -0.02 6.72
CA LYS A 320 25.11 0.18 8.19
C LYS A 320 26.38 -0.33 8.86
N GLN A 321 26.83 -1.54 8.52
CA GLN A 321 28.06 -2.11 9.09
C GLN A 321 29.30 -1.28 8.74
N ARG A 322 29.36 -0.71 7.54
CA ARG A 322 30.45 0.20 7.14
C ARG A 322 30.41 1.49 7.95
N LEU A 323 29.23 2.10 8.11
CA LEU A 323 29.08 3.38 8.84
C LEU A 323 29.41 3.25 10.32
N MET A 324 29.09 2.12 10.95
CA MET A 324 29.40 1.88 12.37
C MET A 324 30.91 1.68 12.66
N ARG A 325 31.76 1.59 11.64
CA ARG A 325 33.22 1.42 11.78
C ARG A 325 34.00 2.72 11.57
N GLN A 326 33.34 3.78 11.11
CA GLN A 326 33.91 5.11 10.92
C GLN A 326 33.76 5.92 12.21
#